data_AF-A0A7C7CU64-F1
#
_entry.id   AF-A0A7C7CU64-F1
#
_cell.length_a   1.000
_cell.length_b   1.000
_cell.length_c   1.000
_cell.angle_alpha   90.00
_cell.angle_beta   90.00
_cell.angle_gamma   90.00
#
_symmetry.space_group_name_H-M   'P 1'
#
loop_
_entity.id
_entity.type
_entity.pdbx_description
1 polymer ?
#
loop_
_entity_poly.entity_id
_entity_poly.type
_entity_poly.pdbx_seq_one_letter_code
_entity_poly.pdbx_strand_id
1 'polypeptide(L)'
;MKKVAVNDFVRRQIKGTGKTYSPNLTFAEIADHAEAQMVTGNYKEGYRDGIRIVNGSADIAKHFICPFTKIDNNTELKAKVVRRKPDEESYIQIRALNADPLATGKVEFIL
;
A
#
# COMPACT_ATOMS: atom_id res chain seq x y z
N MET A 1 -7.31 -20.96 -14.10
CA MET A 1 -6.36 -20.24 -13.23
C MET A 1 -6.97 -18.89 -12.87
N LYS A 2 -7.01 -18.48 -11.60
CA LYS A 2 -7.51 -17.15 -11.22
C LYS A 2 -6.41 -16.14 -11.50
N LYS A 3 -6.71 -15.10 -12.28
CA LYS A 3 -5.75 -14.04 -12.58
C LYS A 3 -5.89 -12.87 -11.60
N VAL A 4 -4.78 -12.22 -11.26
CA VAL A 4 -4.78 -10.97 -10.48
C VAL A 4 -4.79 -9.79 -11.45
N ALA A 5 -5.69 -8.83 -11.21
CA ALA A 5 -5.82 -7.62 -12.01
C ALA A 5 -5.60 -6.38 -11.16
N VAL A 6 -5.16 -5.29 -11.79
CA VAL A 6 -4.93 -4.01 -11.13
C VAL A 6 -6.22 -3.21 -11.11
N ASN A 7 -6.77 -2.97 -9.91
CA ASN A 7 -7.92 -2.09 -9.75
C ASN A 7 -7.53 -0.60 -9.91
N ASP A 8 -8.38 0.21 -10.54
CA ASP A 8 -8.08 1.64 -10.71
C ASP A 8 -7.90 2.40 -9.40
N PHE A 9 -8.51 1.91 -8.31
CA PHE A 9 -8.31 2.45 -6.98
C PHE A 9 -6.86 2.41 -6.53
N VAL A 10 -6.08 1.37 -6.86
CA VAL A 10 -4.69 1.25 -6.41
C VAL A 10 -3.73 2.11 -7.24
N ARG A 11 -4.12 2.54 -8.45
CA ARG A 11 -3.29 3.37 -9.34
C ARG A 11 -2.88 4.72 -8.73
N ARG A 12 -3.55 5.14 -7.67
CA ARG A 12 -3.20 6.33 -6.87
C ARG A 12 -1.97 6.17 -5.97
N GLN A 13 -1.42 4.96 -5.87
CA GLN A 13 -0.24 4.62 -5.07
C GLN A 13 1.05 4.99 -5.81
N ILE A 14 1.25 6.30 -5.96
CA ILE A 14 2.41 6.89 -6.65
C ILE A 14 3.14 7.87 -5.72
N LYS A 15 4.40 8.15 -6.07
CA LYS A 15 5.28 9.05 -5.32
C LYS A 15 4.62 10.40 -5.04
N GLY A 16 4.83 10.93 -3.84
CA GLY A 16 4.32 12.24 -3.42
C GLY A 16 2.88 12.25 -2.89
N THR A 17 2.13 11.15 -3.00
CA THR A 17 0.74 11.10 -2.50
C THR A 17 0.60 10.75 -1.01
N GLY A 18 1.73 10.44 -0.36
CA GLY A 18 1.80 9.90 1.02
C GLY A 18 1.17 8.53 1.16
N LYS A 19 1.24 7.70 0.11
CA LYS A 19 0.85 6.29 0.12
C LYS A 19 2.08 5.44 -0.16
N THR A 20 1.99 4.17 0.20
CA THR A 20 2.97 3.17 -0.26
C THR A 20 3.04 3.19 -1.77
N TYR A 21 4.24 3.17 -2.34
CA TYR A 21 4.47 3.13 -3.77
C TYR A 21 5.77 2.38 -4.08
N SER A 22 5.93 1.93 -5.32
CA SER A 22 7.21 1.43 -5.83
C SER A 22 7.79 2.41 -6.85
N PRO A 23 9.08 2.77 -6.76
CA PRO A 23 9.71 3.64 -7.76
C PRO A 23 10.15 2.88 -9.02
N ASN A 24 10.24 1.55 -8.96
CA ASN A 24 10.86 0.72 -9.98
C ASN A 24 10.04 -0.50 -10.41
N LEU A 25 8.87 -0.74 -9.82
CA LEU A 25 7.92 -1.74 -10.30
C LEU A 25 6.70 -1.06 -10.92
N THR A 26 6.25 -1.63 -12.03
CA THR A 26 4.95 -1.33 -12.62
C THR A 26 3.84 -2.04 -11.86
N PHE A 27 2.61 -1.55 -11.98
CA PHE A 27 1.44 -2.23 -11.40
C PHE A 27 1.22 -3.63 -11.98
N ALA A 28 1.63 -3.87 -13.24
CA ALA A 28 1.54 -5.19 -13.87
C ALA A 28 2.50 -6.19 -13.20
N GLU A 29 3.77 -5.82 -13.04
CA GLU A 29 4.77 -6.67 -12.34
C GLU A 29 4.34 -6.98 -10.90
N ILE A 30 3.72 -6.01 -10.22
CA ILE A 30 3.17 -6.22 -8.87
C ILE A 30 2.02 -7.23 -8.89
N ALA A 31 1.11 -7.12 -9.85
CA ALA A 31 -0.01 -8.05 -10.00
C ALA A 31 0.46 -9.46 -10.35
N ASP A 32 1.43 -9.59 -11.26
CA ASP A 32 2.03 -10.86 -11.66
C ASP A 32 2.70 -11.56 -10.45
N HIS A 33 3.42 -10.80 -9.63
CA HIS A 33 4.00 -11.33 -8.39
C HIS A 33 2.92 -11.79 -7.41
N ALA A 34 1.87 -10.99 -7.20
CA ALA A 34 0.76 -11.37 -6.32
C ALA A 34 0.03 -12.63 -6.83
N GLU A 35 -0.13 -12.77 -8.14
CA GLU A 35 -0.68 -13.97 -8.77
C GLU A 35 0.19 -15.20 -8.50
N ALA A 36 1.50 -15.09 -8.69
CA ALA A 36 2.45 -16.17 -8.40
C ALA A 36 2.37 -16.60 -6.93
N GLN A 37 2.32 -15.65 -5.99
CA GLN A 37 2.18 -15.93 -4.56
C GLN A 37 0.83 -16.60 -4.22
N MET A 38 -0.26 -16.24 -4.90
CA MET A 38 -1.54 -16.93 -4.72
C MET A 38 -1.48 -18.38 -5.19
N VAL A 39 -0.85 -18.65 -6.34
CA VAL A 39 -0.72 -20.00 -6.91
C VAL A 39 0.07 -20.91 -5.97
N THR A 40 1.08 -20.38 -5.29
CA THR A 40 1.89 -21.13 -4.31
C THR A 40 1.26 -21.21 -2.92
N GLY A 41 0.07 -20.66 -2.70
CA GLY A 41 -0.62 -20.70 -1.41
C GLY A 41 -0.11 -19.70 -0.37
N ASN A 42 0.71 -18.71 -0.76
CA ASN A 42 1.30 -17.70 0.13
C ASN A 42 0.33 -16.54 0.45
N TYR A 43 -0.90 -16.89 0.79
CA TYR A 43 -1.95 -15.94 1.14
C TYR A 43 -2.76 -16.44 2.34
N LYS A 44 -3.53 -15.53 2.94
CA LYS A 44 -4.55 -15.85 3.94
C LYS A 44 -5.86 -15.18 3.58
N GLU A 45 -6.96 -15.72 4.09
CA GLU A 45 -8.24 -15.03 4.01
C GLU A 45 -8.16 -13.70 4.80
N GLY A 46 -8.82 -12.69 4.25
CA GLY A 46 -8.77 -11.32 4.73
C GLY A 46 -9.78 -11.04 5.86
N TYR A 47 -9.95 -9.76 6.15
CA TYR A 47 -10.81 -9.27 7.23
C TYR A 47 -12.32 -9.41 6.95
N ARG A 48 -12.71 -9.84 5.75
CA ARG A 48 -14.10 -10.12 5.37
C ARG A 48 -14.15 -11.07 4.18
N ASP A 49 -15.29 -11.70 3.98
CA ASP A 49 -15.54 -12.59 2.86
C ASP A 49 -15.20 -11.93 1.52
N GLY A 50 -14.51 -12.69 0.68
CA GLY A 50 -14.07 -12.25 -0.65
C GLY A 50 -12.76 -11.47 -0.66
N ILE A 51 -12.12 -11.22 0.49
CA ILE A 51 -10.80 -10.58 0.56
C ILE A 51 -9.71 -11.62 0.80
N ARG A 52 -8.60 -11.50 0.07
CA ARG A 52 -7.37 -12.25 0.31
C ARG A 52 -6.21 -11.32 0.58
N ILE A 53 -5.39 -11.68 1.56
CA ILE A 53 -4.15 -10.98 1.89
C ILE A 53 -2.99 -11.84 1.39
N VAL A 54 -2.40 -11.43 0.28
CA VAL A 54 -1.26 -12.11 -0.35
C VAL A 54 0.03 -11.50 0.15
N ASN A 55 0.97 -12.33 0.60
CA ASN A 55 2.25 -11.83 1.10
C ASN A 55 3.21 -11.58 -0.06
N GLY A 56 3.81 -10.38 -0.12
CA GLY A 56 4.97 -10.13 -0.96
C GLY A 56 6.19 -10.90 -0.45
N SER A 57 7.09 -11.27 -1.36
CA SER A 57 8.38 -11.83 -0.97
C SER A 57 9.24 -10.77 -0.29
N ALA A 58 10.26 -11.21 0.44
CA ALA A 58 11.26 -10.29 1.01
C ALA A 58 11.94 -9.46 -0.09
N ASP A 59 12.14 -10.03 -1.28
CA ASP A 59 12.75 -9.32 -2.40
C ASP A 59 11.81 -8.25 -2.95
N ILE A 60 10.53 -8.57 -3.23
CA ILE A 60 9.62 -7.57 -3.77
C ILE A 60 9.40 -6.42 -2.79
N ALA A 61 9.42 -6.69 -1.48
CA ALA A 61 9.27 -5.66 -0.45
C ALA A 61 10.35 -4.56 -0.50
N LYS A 62 11.58 -4.89 -0.92
CA LYS A 62 12.69 -3.93 -1.08
C LYS A 62 12.43 -2.87 -2.15
N HIS A 63 11.51 -3.15 -3.07
CA HIS A 63 11.11 -2.24 -4.13
C HIS A 63 10.00 -1.26 -3.72
N PHE A 64 9.54 -1.28 -2.47
CA PHE A 64 8.48 -0.40 -1.99
C PHE A 64 9.00 0.62 -1.00
N ILE A 65 8.42 1.82 -1.05
CA ILE A 65 8.58 2.88 -0.06
C ILE A 65 7.32 2.93 0.79
N CYS A 66 7.45 2.62 2.08
CA CYS A 66 6.39 2.75 3.07
C CYS A 66 6.39 4.19 3.64
N PRO A 67 5.26 4.93 3.61
CA PRO A 67 5.21 6.31 4.10
C PRO A 67 5.11 6.41 5.64
N PHE A 68 5.18 5.28 6.34
CA PHE A 68 5.12 5.30 7.80
C PHE A 68 6.41 5.88 8.36
N THR A 69 6.26 6.62 9.45
CA THR A 69 7.37 7.23 10.17
C THR A 69 7.13 7.07 11.67
N LYS A 70 8.20 7.12 12.46
CA LYS A 70 8.09 7.08 13.92
C LYS A 70 7.78 8.49 14.42
N ILE A 71 6.70 8.63 15.17
CA ILE A 71 6.33 9.90 15.80
C ILE A 71 7.08 10.03 17.13
N ASP A 72 7.59 11.22 17.39
CA ASP A 72 8.22 11.62 18.64
C ASP A 72 7.78 13.04 19.05
N ASN A 73 8.39 13.58 20.12
CA ASN A 73 8.07 14.91 20.65
C ASN A 73 8.39 16.06 19.68
N ASN A 74 9.21 15.84 18.65
CA ASN A 74 9.59 16.84 17.65
C ASN A 74 8.78 16.73 16.37
N THR A 75 7.91 15.72 16.26
CA THR A 75 7.13 15.46 15.05
C THR A 75 5.99 16.47 14.91
N GLU A 76 6.02 17.23 13.83
CA GLU A 76 4.96 18.15 13.45
C GLU A 76 3.82 17.41 12.75
N LEU A 77 2.61 17.57 13.29
CA LEU A 77 1.40 16.97 12.74
C LEU A 77 0.54 18.01 12.04
N LYS A 78 0.03 17.66 10.86
CA LYS A 78 -0.90 18.49 10.09
C LYS A 78 -2.22 17.77 9.89
N ALA A 79 -3.29 18.36 10.42
CA ALA A 79 -4.66 17.94 10.16
C ALA A 79 -5.24 18.70 8.96
N LYS A 80 -5.94 17.99 8.06
CA LYS A 80 -6.71 18.57 6.96
C LYS A 80 -8.00 17.79 6.74
N VAL A 81 -9.05 18.48 6.29
CA VAL A 81 -10.24 17.82 5.73
C VAL A 81 -9.94 17.42 4.28
N VAL A 82 -10.08 16.14 3.97
CA VAL A 82 -9.79 15.58 2.64
C VAL A 82 -10.90 14.62 2.22
N ARG A 83 -10.94 14.26 0.94
CA ARG A 83 -11.77 13.17 0.42
C ARG A 83 -10.90 12.10 -0.19
N ARG A 84 -11.32 10.84 -0.10
CA ARG A 84 -10.56 9.72 -0.66
C ARG A 84 -10.77 9.63 -2.18
N LYS A 85 -11.98 9.91 -2.66
CA LYS A 85 -12.37 10.09 -4.07
C LYS A 85 -13.40 11.23 -4.17
N PRO A 86 -13.67 11.79 -5.36
CA PRO A 86 -14.65 12.86 -5.52
C PRO A 86 -16.07 12.53 -5.02
N ASP A 87 -16.46 11.26 -5.13
CA ASP A 87 -17.76 10.68 -4.76
C ASP A 87 -17.83 10.18 -3.30
N GLU A 88 -16.77 10.35 -2.52
CA GLU A 88 -16.73 9.92 -1.12
C GLU A 88 -16.86 11.10 -0.15
N GLU A 89 -17.43 10.82 1.02
CA GLU A 89 -17.52 11.79 2.11
C GLU A 89 -16.15 12.26 2.60
N SER A 90 -16.12 13.49 3.10
CA SER A 90 -14.91 14.09 3.67
C SER A 90 -14.55 13.47 5.01
N TYR A 91 -13.25 13.39 5.30
CA TYR A 91 -12.73 12.97 6.61
C TYR A 91 -11.51 13.80 7.02
N ILE A 92 -11.20 13.80 8.32
CA ILE A 92 -9.99 14.44 8.85
C ILE A 92 -8.81 13.49 8.64
N GLN A 93 -7.78 13.98 7.93
CA GLN A 93 -6.51 13.30 7.76
C GLN A 93 -5.43 14.03 8.54
N ILE A 94 -4.69 13.27 9.36
CA ILE A 94 -3.51 13.76 10.09
C ILE A 94 -2.27 13.13 9.46
N ARG A 95 -1.22 13.92 9.22
CA ARG A 95 0.08 13.45 8.70
C ARG A 95 1.23 14.08 9.46
N ALA A 96 2.33 13.35 9.59
CA ALA A 96 3.63 13.90 9.98
C ALA A 96 4.24 14.72 8.83
N LEU A 97 4.89 15.83 9.14
CA LEU A 97 5.49 16.74 8.16
C LEU A 97 7.01 16.62 8.05
N ASN A 98 7.68 16.35 9.16
CA ASN A 98 9.13 16.52 9.33
C ASN A 98 9.80 15.23 9.84
N ALA A 99 9.46 14.08 9.25
CA ALA A 99 10.04 12.81 9.67
C ALA A 99 10.29 11.89 8.47
N ASP A 100 11.36 11.10 8.56
CA ASP A 100 11.79 10.22 7.48
C ASP A 100 10.92 8.94 7.42
N PRO A 101 10.65 8.42 6.21
CA PRO A 101 9.99 7.14 6.05
C PRO A 101 10.79 5.97 6.64
N LEU A 102 10.11 5.02 7.26
CA LEU A 102 10.69 3.76 7.73
C LEU A 102 11.01 2.84 6.54
N ALA A 103 12.05 2.02 6.72
CA ALA A 103 12.36 0.96 5.78
C ALA A 103 11.19 -0.03 5.67
N THR A 104 10.85 -0.42 4.45
CA THR A 104 9.77 -1.37 4.19
C THR A 104 10.18 -2.78 4.61
N GLY A 105 9.61 -3.28 5.71
CA GLY A 105 9.87 -4.64 6.18
C GLY A 105 9.00 -5.73 5.54
N LYS A 106 7.80 -5.37 5.09
CA LYS A 106 6.82 -6.30 4.50
C LYS A 106 5.89 -5.55 3.55
N VAL A 107 5.43 -6.23 2.50
CA VAL A 107 4.34 -5.78 1.64
C VAL A 107 3.26 -6.85 1.61
N GLU A 108 2.01 -6.42 1.72
CA GLU A 108 0.83 -7.27 1.58
C GLU A 108 -0.04 -6.71 0.45
N PHE A 109 -0.45 -7.58 -0.47
CA PHE A 109 -1.39 -7.24 -1.53
C PHE A 109 -2.79 -7.64 -1.09
N ILE A 110 -3.69 -6.66 -1.05
CA ILE A 110 -5.09 -6.84 -0.66
C ILE A 110 -5.88 -7.05 -1.96
N LEU A 111 -6.41 -8.26 -2.12
CA LEU A 111 -7.21 -8.69 -3.27
C LEU A 111 -8.67 -8.88 -2.86
#